data_AF-A0A7J3UBJ3-F1
#
_entry.id   AF-A0A7J3UBJ3-F1
#
_cell.length_a   1.000
_cell.length_b   1.000
_cell.length_c   1.000
_cell.angle_alpha   90.00
_cell.angle_beta   90.00
_cell.angle_gamma   90.00
#
_symmetry.space_group_name_H-M   'P 1'
#
loop_
_entity.id
_entity.type
_entity.pdbx_description
1 polymer ?
#
loop_
_entity_poly.entity_id
_entity_poly.type
_entity_poly.pdbx_seq_one_letter_code
_entity_poly.pdbx_strand_id
1 'polypeptide(L)' 'VSMNMVNYKGTPLFRVFETIKREAERYGVSIVGSEIVGLIPMEALIDVADFYLRLENFDENQVLEKRLLEQIK' A
#
# COMPACT_ATOMS: atom_id res chain seq x y z
N VAL A 1 -5.07 14.87 3.67
CA VAL A 1 -6.18 14.44 2.78
C VAL A 1 -6.84 13.24 3.43
N SER A 2 -8.17 13.23 3.57
CA SER A 2 -8.92 12.04 4.02
C SER A 2 -9.66 11.44 2.82
N MET A 3 -9.66 10.12 2.69
CA MET A 3 -10.32 9.44 1.58
C MET A 3 -10.69 8.00 1.92
N ASN A 4 -11.70 7.47 1.23
CA ASN A 4 -12.10 6.07 1.32
C ASN A 4 -11.46 5.26 0.19
N MET A 5 -10.82 4.15 0.54
CA MET A 5 -10.25 3.20 -0.42
C MET A 5 -11.25 2.09 -0.73
N VAL A 6 -12.15 2.35 -1.68
CA VAL A 6 -13.24 1.42 -2.03
C VAL A 6 -12.81 0.30 -2.98
N ASN A 7 -11.76 0.51 -3.79
CA ASN A 7 -11.23 -0.49 -4.70
C ASN A 7 -9.71 -0.36 -4.83
N TYR A 8 -8.99 -1.03 -3.93
CA TYR A 8 -7.52 -1.01 -3.92
C TYR A 8 -6.90 -1.77 -5.11
N LYS A 9 -7.60 -2.74 -5.71
CA LYS A 9 -7.09 -3.46 -6.89
C LYS A 9 -7.09 -2.58 -8.15
N GLY A 10 -8.13 -1.77 -8.32
CA GLY A 10 -8.21 -0.80 -9.43
C GLY A 10 -7.37 0.45 -9.19
N THR A 11 -7.33 0.93 -7.93
CA THR A 11 -6.56 2.13 -7.54
C THR A 11 -5.68 1.79 -6.34
N PRO A 12 -4.47 1.23 -6.57
CA PRO A 12 -3.59 0.81 -5.49
C PRO A 12 -3.16 1.94 -4.58
N LEU A 13 -2.93 1.63 -3.30
CA LEU A 13 -2.55 2.60 -2.28
C LEU A 13 -1.31 3.40 -2.65
N PHE A 14 -0.26 2.73 -3.14
CA PHE A 14 0.97 3.39 -3.52
C PHE A 14 0.73 4.45 -4.61
N ARG A 15 -0.15 4.15 -5.58
CA ARG A 15 -0.48 5.08 -6.68
C ARG A 15 -1.24 6.29 -6.14
N VAL A 16 -2.21 6.05 -5.26
CA VAL A 16 -2.97 7.12 -4.61
C VAL A 16 -2.03 8.03 -3.82
N PHE A 17 -1.17 7.46 -2.98
CA PHE A 17 -0.23 8.23 -2.17
C PHE A 17 0.73 9.05 -3.02
N GLU A 18 1.35 8.44 -4.05
CA GLU A 18 2.24 9.15 -4.98
C GLU A 18 1.53 10.26 -5.76
N THR A 19 0.25 10.07 -6.11
CA THR A 19 -0.54 11.11 -6.77
C THR A 19 -0.77 12.29 -5.84
N ILE A 20 -1.13 12.05 -4.58
CA ILE A 20 -1.31 13.09 -3.57
C ILE A 20 0.01 13.81 -3.30
N LYS A 21 1.12 13.07 -3.20
CA LYS A 21 2.47 13.61 -3.02
C LYS A 21 2.86 14.56 -4.14
N ARG A 22 2.73 14.11 -5.39
CA ARG A 22 3.01 14.94 -6.58
C ARG A 22 2.14 16.20 -6.60
N GLU A 23 0.87 16.09 -6.23
CA GLU A 23 -0.01 17.26 -6.19
C GLU A 23 0.40 18.23 -5.07
N ALA A 24 0.73 17.73 -3.87
CA ALA A 24 1.17 18.57 -2.75
C ALA A 24 2.50 19.29 -3.06
N GLU A 25 3.44 18.60 -3.70
CA GLU A 25 4.73 19.17 -4.14
C GLU A 25 4.55 20.39 -5.06
N ARG A 26 3.53 20.38 -5.94
CA ARG A 26 3.22 21.52 -6.82
C ARG A 26 2.83 22.79 -6.07
N TYR A 27 2.32 22.65 -4.85
CA TYR A 27 1.98 23.76 -3.97
C TYR A 27 3.06 24.02 -2.91
N GLY A 28 4.21 23.34 -2.99
CA GLY A 28 5.28 23.48 -2.00
C GLY A 28 4.91 22.91 -0.62
N VAL A 29 3.94 21.99 -0.55
CA VAL A 29 3.48 21.36 0.69
C VAL A 29 4.11 19.98 0.84
N SER A 30 4.79 19.75 1.96
CA SER A 30 5.36 18.44 2.31
C SER A 30 4.35 17.53 3.00
N ILE A 31 4.36 16.24 2.66
CA ILE A 31 3.61 15.21 3.38
C ILE A 31 4.45 14.69 4.54
N VAL A 32 3.94 14.80 5.77
CA VAL A 32 4.62 14.35 6.99
C VAL A 32 4.33 12.89 7.37
N GLY A 33 3.25 12.32 6.84
CA GLY A 33 2.83 10.95 7.12
C GLY A 33 1.43 10.64 6.58
N SER A 34 0.99 9.40 6.82
CA SER A 34 -0.35 8.89 6.49
C SER A 34 -0.81 7.90 7.55
N GLU A 35 -2.12 7.73 7.67
CA GLU A 35 -2.74 6.83 8.63
C GLU A 35 -3.77 5.93 7.93
N ILE A 36 -3.83 4.67 8.34
CA ILE A 36 -4.91 3.73 7.97
C ILE A 36 -5.92 3.72 9.12
N VAL A 37 -7.18 4.03 8.82
CA VAL A 37 -8.27 3.95 9.80
C VAL A 37 -8.92 2.58 9.72
N GLY A 38 -8.75 1.76 10.76
CA GLY A 38 -9.35 0.42 10.87
C GLY A 38 -8.46 -0.69 10.28
N LEU A 39 -9.08 -1.66 9.61
CA LEU A 39 -8.39 -2.80 9.00
C LEU A 39 -8.18 -2.57 7.50
N ILE A 40 -7.18 -3.25 6.96
CA ILE A 40 -6.86 -3.24 5.54
C ILE A 40 -6.58 -4.66 5.04
N PRO A 41 -6.91 -4.99 3.78
CA PRO A 41 -6.44 -6.23 3.15
C PRO A 41 -4.91 -6.30 3.14
N MET A 42 -4.36 -7.45 3.54
CA MET A 42 -2.91 -7.70 3.55
C MET A 42 -2.28 -7.51 2.16
N GLU A 43 -2.95 -7.98 1.10
CA GLU A 43 -2.53 -7.81 -0.31
C GLU A 43 -2.22 -6.33 -0.63
N ALA A 44 -3.06 -5.40 -0.16
CA ALA A 44 -2.86 -3.97 -0.43
C ALA A 44 -1.59 -3.39 0.23
N LEU A 45 -1.15 -3.95 1.37
CA LEU A 45 0.11 -3.57 2.00
C LEU A 45 1.30 -4.21 1.31
N ILE A 46 1.16 -5.46 0.86
CA ILE A 46 2.18 -6.15 0.08
C ILE A 46 2.45 -5.39 -1.22
N ASP A 47 1.40 -4.96 -1.94
CA ASP A 47 1.53 -4.14 -3.15
C ASP A 47 2.29 -2.83 -2.91
N VAL A 48 2.09 -2.20 -1.76
CA VAL A 48 2.81 -0.98 -1.37
C VAL A 48 4.29 -1.29 -1.13
N ALA A 49 4.58 -2.36 -0.39
CA ALA A 49 5.95 -2.79 -0.12
C ALA A 49 6.69 -3.13 -1.41
N ASP A 50 6.06 -3.90 -2.31
CA ASP A 50 6.62 -4.25 -3.61
C ASP A 50 6.92 -3.01 -4.46
N PHE A 51 5.97 -2.07 -4.55
CA PHE A 51 6.14 -0.84 -5.32
C PHE A 51 7.32 0.03 -4.81
N TYR A 52 7.42 0.25 -3.50
CA TYR A 52 8.46 1.12 -2.94
C TYR A 52 9.83 0.45 -2.86
N LEU A 53 9.88 -0.85 -2.55
CA LEU A 53 11.13 -1.59 -2.40
C LEU A 53 11.65 -2.13 -3.74
N ARG A 54 10.79 -2.23 -4.76
CA ARG A 54 11.10 -2.78 -6.09
C ARG A 54 11.64 -4.20 -5.99
N LEU A 55 10.89 -5.08 -5.34
CA LEU A 55 11.36 -6.43 -5.06
C LEU A 55 11.44 -7.22 -6.38
N GLU A 56 12.58 -7.86 -6.62
CA GLU A 56 12.79 -8.65 -7.84
C GLU A 56 12.35 -10.10 -7.63
N ASN A 57 11.57 -10.64 -8.57
CA ASN A 57 11.03 -12.01 -8.51
C ASN A 57 10.29 -12.32 -7.20
N PHE A 58 9.66 -11.30 -6.62
CA PHE A 58 8.96 -11.44 -5.36
C PHE A 58 7.63 -12.15 -5.55
N ASP A 59 7.43 -13.18 -4.72
CA ASP A 59 6.16 -13.88 -4.56
C ASP A 59 5.60 -13.55 -3.19
N GLU A 60 4.33 -13.15 -3.13
CA GLU A 60 3.61 -12.89 -1.90
C GLU A 60 3.63 -14.08 -0.91
N ASN A 61 3.85 -15.31 -1.38
CA ASN A 61 4.02 -16.51 -0.55
C ASN A 61 5.34 -16.51 0.26
N GLN A 62 6.26 -15.60 -0.05
CA GLN A 62 7.45 -15.33 0.77
C GLN A 62 7.11 -14.50 2.02
N VAL A 63 5.92 -13.90 2.10
CA VAL A 63 5.44 -13.22 3.31
C VAL A 63 5.11 -14.27 4.36
N LEU A 64 5.86 -14.26 5.48
CA LEU A 64 5.77 -15.27 6.53
C LEU A 64 4.35 -15.40 7.09
N GLU A 65 3.73 -14.28 7.43
CA GLU A 65 2.37 -14.21 7.98
C GLU A 65 1.36 -14.82 7.01
N LYS A 66 1.48 -14.53 5.71
CA LYS A 66 0.61 -15.11 4.68
C LYS A 66 0.74 -16.63 4.66
N ARG A 67 1.98 -17.14 4.59
CA ARG A 67 2.26 -18.57 4.50
C ARG A 67 1.81 -19.33 5.74
N LEU A 68 1.99 -18.75 6.94
CA LEU A 68 1.52 -19.35 8.19
C LEU A 68 -0.01 -19.43 8.23
N LEU A 69 -0.71 -18.37 7.80
CA LEU A 69 -2.17 -18.36 7.74
C LEU A 69 -2.74 -19.43 6.79
N GLU A 70 -2.02 -19.77 5.72
CA GLU A 70 -2.41 -20.84 4.79
C GLU A 70 -2.21 -22.24 5.38
N GLN A 71 -1.24 -22.43 6.29
CA GLN A 71 -0.99 -23.72 6.96
C GLN A 71 -1.93 -24.01 8.13
N ILE A 72 -2.52 -22.95 8.71
CA ILE A 72 -3.46 -23.07 9.84
C ILE A 72 -4.89 -23.32 9.35
N LYS A 73 -5.17 -23.10 8.07
CA LYS A 73 -6.44 -23.44 7.41
C LYS A 73 -6.53 -24.92 7.08
#